data_AF-A0A8I0VE01-F1
#
_entry.id   AF-A0A8I0VE01-F1
#
_cell.length_a   1.000
_cell.length_b   1.000
_cell.length_c   1.000
_cell.angle_alpha   90.00
_cell.angle_beta   90.00
_cell.angle_gamma   90.00
#
_symmetry.space_group_name_H-M   'P 1'
#
loop_
_entity.id
_entity.type
_entity.pdbx_description
1 polymer ?
#
loop_
_entity_poly.entity_id
_entity_poly.type
_entity_poly.pdbx_seq_one_letter_code
_entity_poly.pdbx_strand_id
1 'polypeptide(L)'
;MGVPALLLAVAALLILGTTQLAAWGFLRRNGWIGIRTRPLMASDEAWRAGHVAALPALRSTCLPVAIGGVIGGIAAGAGMNSVASWGGLLLLGGIVWSTFRAGQAAKRVARRREAERQDAERYGPPRIRRD
;
A
#
# COMPACT_ATOMS: atom_id res chain seq x y z
N MET A 1 6.97 30.60 -4.64
CA MET A 1 5.89 29.71 -5.07
C MET A 1 6.13 28.30 -4.50
N GLY A 2 5.71 28.03 -3.25
CA GLY A 2 5.91 26.74 -2.55
C GLY A 2 4.75 25.74 -2.66
N VAL A 3 3.69 26.12 -3.37
CA VAL A 3 2.43 25.36 -3.48
C VAL A 3 2.62 23.91 -3.97
N PRO A 4 3.44 23.62 -5.01
CA PRO A 4 3.61 22.24 -5.48
C PRO A 4 4.25 21.31 -4.42
N ALA A 5 5.21 21.83 -3.65
CA ALA A 5 5.87 21.08 -2.59
C ALA A 5 4.89 20.75 -1.44
N LEU A 6 4.02 21.70 -1.10
CA LEU A 6 2.98 21.51 -0.10
C LEU A 6 1.94 20.47 -0.55
N LEU A 7 1.52 20.51 -1.82
CA LEU A 7 0.60 19.52 -2.39
C LEU A 7 1.19 18.11 -2.38
N LEU A 8 2.49 17.97 -2.69
CA LEU A 8 3.18 16.68 -2.59
C LEU A 8 3.23 16.16 -1.16
N ALA A 9 3.46 17.03 -0.17
CA ALA A 9 3.44 16.64 1.23
C ALA A 9 2.06 16.13 1.66
N VAL A 10 1.00 16.84 1.27
CA VAL A 10 -0.40 16.41 1.54
C VAL A 10 -0.68 15.06 0.86
N ALA A 11 -0.30 14.90 -0.41
CA ALA A 11 -0.49 13.63 -1.12
C ALA A 11 0.24 12.46 -0.45
N ALA A 12 1.50 12.66 -0.04
CA ALA A 12 2.29 11.65 0.66
C ALA A 12 1.63 11.20 1.98
N LEU A 13 1.10 12.15 2.76
CA LEU A 13 0.38 11.86 4.00
C LEU A 13 -0.95 11.14 3.75
N LEU A 14 -1.70 11.52 2.73
CA LEU A 14 -2.96 10.85 2.36
C LEU A 14 -2.71 9.40 1.93
N ILE A 15 -1.66 9.14 1.14
CA ILE A 15 -1.28 7.78 0.71
C ILE A 15 -0.89 6.92 1.92
N LEU A 16 -0.07 7.48 2.81
CA LEU A 16 0.37 6.76 4.01
C LEU A 16 -0.82 6.50 4.95
N GLY A 17 -1.66 7.49 5.19
CA GLY A 17 -2.83 7.41 6.07
C GLY A 17 -3.85 6.39 5.57
N THR A 18 -4.24 6.45 4.29
CA THR A 18 -5.17 5.48 3.70
C THR A 18 -4.64 4.06 3.74
N THR A 19 -3.34 3.86 3.50
CA THR A 19 -2.70 2.54 3.62
C THR A 19 -2.66 2.04 5.07
N GLN A 20 -2.44 2.93 6.04
CA GLN A 20 -2.47 2.61 7.46
C GLN A 20 -3.88 2.20 7.92
N LEU A 21 -4.92 2.93 7.51
CA LEU A 21 -6.31 2.56 7.82
C LEU A 21 -6.71 1.21 7.19
N ALA A 22 -6.23 0.92 5.98
CA ALA A 22 -6.46 -0.36 5.33
C ALA A 22 -5.71 -1.50 6.06
N ALA A 23 -4.50 -1.24 6.56
CA ALA A 23 -3.73 -2.19 7.37
C ALA A 23 -4.39 -2.46 8.74
N TRP A 24 -5.02 -1.46 9.36
CA TRP A 24 -5.80 -1.63 10.59
C TRP A 24 -7.18 -2.29 10.37
N GLY A 25 -7.61 -2.44 9.11
CA GLY A 25 -8.90 -3.05 8.77
C GLY A 25 -10.11 -2.10 8.90
N PHE A 26 -9.89 -0.81 9.21
CA PHE A 26 -10.94 0.21 9.14
C PHE A 26 -11.44 0.42 7.71
N LEU A 27 -10.51 0.34 6.75
CA LEU A 27 -10.82 0.36 5.33
C LEU A 27 -10.98 -1.08 4.82
N ARG A 28 -12.24 -1.53 4.72
CA ARG A 28 -12.59 -2.79 4.06
C ARG A 28 -12.16 -2.77 2.60
N ARG A 29 -11.94 -3.96 2.04
CA ARG A 29 -11.64 -4.16 0.61
C ARG A 29 -12.63 -3.36 -0.24
N ASN A 30 -12.15 -2.34 -0.94
CA ASN A 30 -12.99 -1.50 -1.77
C ASN A 30 -12.35 -1.27 -3.15
N GLY A 31 -13.20 -0.92 -4.13
CA GLY A 31 -12.79 -0.64 -5.49
C GLY A 31 -12.44 0.83 -5.76
N TRP A 32 -12.36 1.69 -4.75
CA TRP A 32 -12.28 3.14 -4.92
C TRP A 32 -11.00 3.77 -4.36
N ILE A 33 -10.41 3.22 -3.31
CA ILE A 33 -9.31 3.83 -2.55
C ILE A 33 -8.15 2.83 -2.39
N GLY A 34 -6.93 3.26 -2.70
CA GLY A 34 -5.70 2.51 -2.42
C GLY A 34 -5.16 1.64 -3.56
N ILE A 35 -4.20 0.76 -3.22
CA ILE A 35 -3.47 -0.12 -4.14
C ILE A 35 -4.36 -1.32 -4.52
N ARG A 36 -4.87 -1.35 -5.75
CA ARG A 36 -5.79 -2.40 -6.23
C ARG A 36 -5.06 -3.40 -7.12
N THR A 37 -4.37 -4.36 -6.52
CA THR A 37 -3.82 -5.49 -7.28
C THR A 37 -4.76 -6.69 -7.20
N ARG A 38 -4.85 -7.49 -8.27
CA ARG A 38 -5.68 -8.72 -8.29
C ARG A 38 -5.48 -9.61 -7.05
N PRO A 39 -4.24 -9.85 -6.58
CA PRO A 39 -4.02 -10.64 -5.37
C PRO A 39 -4.55 -9.99 -4.09
N LEU A 40 -4.44 -8.65 -3.93
CA LEU A 40 -4.98 -7.93 -2.77
C LEU A 40 -6.50 -8.04 -2.69
N MET A 41 -7.16 -8.10 -3.85
CA MET A 41 -8.60 -8.18 -3.94
C MET A 41 -9.15 -9.60 -3.73
N ALA A 42 -8.31 -10.62 -3.53
CA ALA A 42 -8.79 -12.01 -3.40
C ALA A 42 -9.55 -12.27 -2.10
N SER A 43 -9.12 -11.66 -0.99
CA SER A 43 -9.75 -11.80 0.32
C SER A 43 -9.45 -10.59 1.22
N ASP A 44 -10.27 -10.38 2.26
CA ASP A 44 -10.02 -9.32 3.25
C ASP A 44 -8.69 -9.54 4.01
N GLU A 45 -8.30 -10.79 4.17
CA GLU A 45 -7.01 -11.18 4.75
C GLU A 45 -5.84 -10.80 3.83
N ALA A 46 -5.96 -11.05 2.51
CA ALA A 46 -4.96 -10.67 1.53
C ALA A 46 -4.85 -9.13 1.37
N TRP A 47 -5.98 -8.43 1.47
CA TRP A 47 -6.06 -6.97 1.52
C TRP A 47 -5.25 -6.42 2.70
N ARG A 48 -5.56 -6.88 3.91
CA ARG A 48 -4.89 -6.41 5.13
C ARG A 48 -3.39 -6.76 5.12
N ALA A 49 -3.05 -8.00 4.79
CA ALA A 49 -1.65 -8.44 4.73
C ALA A 49 -0.84 -7.66 3.68
N GLY A 50 -1.46 -7.37 2.53
CA GLY A 50 -0.88 -6.52 1.48
C GLY A 50 -0.57 -5.10 1.97
N HIS A 51 -1.52 -4.46 2.64
CA HIS A 51 -1.34 -3.10 3.16
C HIS A 51 -0.36 -3.04 4.34
N VAL A 52 -0.36 -4.03 5.23
CA VAL A 52 0.66 -4.14 6.30
C VAL A 52 2.07 -4.25 5.70
N ALA A 53 2.25 -5.06 4.65
CA ALA A 53 3.54 -5.21 3.99
C ALA A 53 3.97 -3.97 3.17
N ALA A 54 3.02 -3.14 2.75
CA ALA A 54 3.26 -1.90 2.03
C ALA A 54 3.75 -0.76 2.94
N LEU A 55 3.38 -0.78 4.23
CA LEU A 55 3.66 0.31 5.17
C LEU A 55 5.15 0.66 5.32
N PRO A 56 6.10 -0.28 5.48
CA PRO A 56 7.51 0.07 5.64
C PRO A 56 8.06 0.83 4.43
N ALA A 57 7.68 0.42 3.22
CA ALA A 57 8.08 1.05 1.96
C ALA A 57 7.48 2.46 1.80
N LEU A 58 6.20 2.63 2.19
CA LEU A 58 5.56 3.94 2.15
C LEU A 58 6.11 4.86 3.24
N ARG A 59 6.40 4.37 4.45
CA ARG A 59 7.01 5.19 5.50
C ARG A 59 8.38 5.72 5.09
N SER A 60 9.21 4.88 4.47
CA SER A 60 10.55 5.30 4.02
C SER A 60 10.55 6.30 2.88
N THR A 61 9.43 6.48 2.17
CA THR A 61 9.33 7.39 1.01
C THR A 61 8.40 8.57 1.28
N CYS A 62 7.21 8.34 1.84
CA CYS A 62 6.26 9.40 2.19
C CYS A 62 6.74 10.32 3.30
N LEU A 63 7.45 9.82 4.34
CA LEU A 63 7.91 10.70 5.43
C LEU A 63 8.96 11.72 4.94
N PRO A 64 10.03 11.33 4.20
CA PRO A 64 10.95 12.30 3.63
C PRO A 64 10.27 13.28 2.66
N VAL A 65 9.34 12.81 1.82
CA VAL A 65 8.60 13.67 0.88
C VAL A 65 7.70 14.66 1.63
N ALA A 66 7.03 14.24 2.70
CA ALA A 66 6.20 15.12 3.51
C ALA A 66 7.04 16.19 4.23
N ILE A 67 8.14 15.79 4.87
CA ILE A 67 9.04 16.71 5.58
C ILE A 67 9.68 17.70 4.58
N GLY A 68 10.24 17.19 3.49
CA GLY A 68 10.86 18.00 2.45
C GLY A 68 9.86 18.93 1.75
N GLY A 69 8.62 18.47 1.54
CA GLY A 69 7.56 19.28 0.96
C GLY A 69 7.09 20.42 1.87
N VAL A 70 7.03 20.20 3.19
CA VAL A 70 6.70 21.25 4.18
C VAL A 70 7.85 22.26 4.29
N ILE A 71 9.09 21.80 4.47
CA ILE A 71 10.26 22.67 4.58
C ILE A 71 10.46 23.49 3.30
N GLY A 72 10.40 22.82 2.14
CA GLY A 72 10.50 23.48 0.83
C GLY A 72 9.31 24.38 0.52
N GLY A 73 8.12 24.08 1.04
CA GLY A 73 6.94 24.93 0.92
C GLY A 73 7.08 26.25 1.69
N ILE A 74 7.63 26.19 2.91
CA ILE A 74 7.81 27.34 3.81
C ILE A 74 9.00 28.21 3.37
N ALA A 75 10.11 27.62 2.93
CA ALA A 75 11.36 28.32 2.62
C ALA A 75 11.35 29.15 1.30
N ALA A 76 10.18 29.45 0.73
CA ALA A 76 9.89 30.06 -0.58
C ALA A 76 11.03 30.89 -1.26
N GLY A 77 12.05 30.23 -1.85
CA GLY A 77 13.12 30.82 -2.65
C GLY A 77 13.25 30.23 -4.06
N ALA A 78 13.87 30.98 -4.98
CA ALA A 78 14.10 30.57 -6.37
C ALA A 78 15.04 29.35 -6.45
N GLY A 79 14.52 28.21 -6.91
CA GLY A 79 15.24 26.92 -6.97
C GLY A 79 14.40 25.70 -6.54
N MET A 80 13.21 25.92 -5.96
CA MET A 80 12.39 24.85 -5.37
C MET A 80 11.77 23.83 -6.33
N ASN A 81 11.74 24.12 -7.63
CA ASN A 81 11.18 23.20 -8.62
C ASN A 81 11.94 21.86 -8.65
N SER A 82 13.24 21.89 -8.34
CA SER A 82 14.07 20.69 -8.21
C SER A 82 13.66 19.83 -7.03
N VAL A 83 13.34 20.42 -5.87
CA VAL A 83 12.90 19.67 -4.66
C VAL A 83 11.55 18.99 -4.90
N ALA A 84 10.61 19.69 -5.53
CA ALA A 84 9.32 19.12 -5.90
C ALA A 84 9.49 17.97 -6.93
N SER A 85 10.41 18.12 -7.90
CA SER A 85 10.66 17.08 -8.91
C SER A 85 11.26 15.82 -8.29
N TRP A 86 12.30 15.96 -7.46
CA TRP A 86 12.91 14.84 -6.75
C TRP A 86 11.94 14.20 -5.75
N GLY A 87 11.17 15.00 -5.03
CA GLY A 87 10.12 14.52 -4.13
C GLY A 87 9.04 13.72 -4.86
N GLY A 88 8.63 14.18 -6.05
CA GLY A 88 7.70 13.45 -6.91
C GLY A 88 8.26 12.10 -7.36
N LEU A 89 9.51 12.05 -7.80
CA LEU A 89 10.18 10.80 -8.21
C LEU A 89 10.30 9.81 -7.05
N LEU A 90 10.67 10.28 -5.85
CA LEU A 90 10.74 9.44 -4.65
C LEU A 90 9.37 8.89 -4.27
N LEU A 91 8.33 9.72 -4.36
CA LEU A 91 6.97 9.29 -4.05
C LEU A 91 6.47 8.24 -5.06
N LEU A 92 6.71 8.46 -6.35
CA LEU A 92 6.38 7.50 -7.40
C LEU A 92 7.12 6.17 -7.21
N GLY A 93 8.44 6.22 -6.96
CA GLY A 93 9.24 5.04 -6.67
C GLY A 93 8.72 4.28 -5.43
N GLY A 94 8.34 5.01 -4.38
CA GLY A 94 7.72 4.46 -3.17
C GLY A 94 6.38 3.78 -3.42
N ILE A 95 5.51 4.37 -4.25
CA ILE A 95 4.23 3.80 -4.64
C ILE A 95 4.44 2.50 -5.44
N VAL A 96 5.36 2.50 -6.41
CA VAL A 96 5.67 1.30 -7.20
C VAL A 96 6.24 0.19 -6.31
N TRP A 97 7.21 0.52 -5.46
CA TRP A 97 7.84 -0.44 -4.56
C TRP A 97 6.86 -1.02 -3.54
N SER A 98 6.03 -0.17 -2.93
CA SER A 98 5.00 -0.59 -1.98
C SER A 98 3.93 -1.45 -2.65
N THR A 99 3.55 -1.15 -3.90
CA THR A 99 2.63 -1.96 -4.69
C THR A 99 3.21 -3.35 -4.95
N PHE A 100 4.50 -3.44 -5.29
CA PHE A 100 5.18 -4.72 -5.47
C PHE A 100 5.19 -5.54 -4.18
N ARG A 101 5.56 -4.93 -3.05
CA ARG A 101 5.56 -5.58 -1.72
C ARG A 101 4.15 -6.05 -1.31
N ALA A 102 3.14 -5.22 -1.52
CA ALA A 102 1.74 -5.55 -1.26
C ALA A 102 1.32 -6.78 -2.07
N GLY A 103 1.61 -6.78 -3.37
CA GLY A 103 1.29 -7.90 -4.26
C GLY A 103 1.99 -9.20 -3.86
N GLN A 104 3.25 -9.13 -3.45
CA GLN A 104 3.99 -10.31 -2.95
C GLN A 104 3.36 -10.87 -1.66
N ALA A 105 3.00 -10.02 -0.70
CA ALA A 105 2.36 -10.45 0.53
C ALA A 105 0.98 -11.08 0.28
N ALA A 106 0.16 -10.48 -0.57
CA ALA A 106 -1.14 -11.03 -0.92
C ALA A 106 -1.03 -12.38 -1.66
N LYS A 107 -0.02 -12.56 -2.53
CA LYS A 107 0.26 -13.87 -3.17
C LYS A 107 0.64 -14.93 -2.13
N ARG A 108 1.36 -14.57 -1.06
CA ARG A 108 1.70 -15.53 0.03
C ARG A 108 0.45 -16.00 0.76
N VAL A 109 -0.50 -15.10 1.04
CA VAL A 109 -1.79 -15.45 1.66
C VAL A 109 -2.61 -16.36 0.75
N ALA A 110 -2.67 -16.05 -0.55
CA ALA A 110 -3.39 -16.88 -1.51
C ALA A 110 -2.84 -18.31 -1.57
N ARG A 111 -1.51 -18.47 -1.71
CA ARG A 111 -0.86 -19.79 -1.70
C ARG A 111 -1.09 -20.57 -0.41
N ARG A 112 -1.07 -19.89 0.75
CA ARG A 112 -1.35 -20.53 2.05
C ARG A 112 -2.77 -21.10 2.09
N ARG A 113 -3.77 -20.34 1.62
CA ARG A 113 -5.15 -20.83 1.54
C ARG A 113 -5.34 -21.98 0.56
N GLU A 114 -4.62 -21.96 -0.57
CA GLU A 114 -4.65 -23.08 -1.52
C GLU A 114 -4.08 -24.36 -0.91
N ALA A 115 -2.96 -24.27 -0.17
CA ALA A 115 -2.38 -25.40 0.56
C ALA A 115 -3.35 -25.93 1.64
N GLU A 116 -3.93 -25.05 2.45
CA GLU A 116 -4.92 -25.42 3.48
C GLU A 116 -6.15 -26.12 2.87
N ARG A 117 -6.60 -25.71 1.68
CA ARG A 117 -7.69 -26.39 0.95
C ARG A 117 -7.28 -27.77 0.45
N GLN A 118 -6.08 -27.90 -0.10
CA GLN A 118 -5.58 -29.20 -0.57
C GLN A 118 -5.39 -30.18 0.58
N ASP A 119 -4.87 -29.72 1.71
CA ASP A 119 -4.74 -30.54 2.93
C ASP A 119 -6.11 -30.96 3.46
N ALA A 120 -7.09 -30.06 3.46
CA ALA A 120 -8.46 -30.39 3.83
C ALA A 120 -9.12 -31.38 2.87
N GLU A 121 -8.80 -31.35 1.58
CA GLU A 121 -9.27 -32.34 0.61
C GLU A 121 -8.56 -33.69 0.77
N ARG A 122 -7.28 -33.69 1.16
CA ARG A 122 -6.46 -34.89 1.32
C ARG A 122 -6.71 -35.63 2.63
N TYR A 123 -6.93 -34.89 3.71
CA TYR A 123 -7.05 -35.41 5.08
C TYR A 123 -8.44 -35.18 5.70
N GLY A 124 -9.36 -34.52 4.98
CA GLY A 124 -10.71 -34.30 5.44
C GLY A 124 -11.52 -35.60 5.52
N PRO A 125 -12.56 -35.64 6.38
CA PRO A 125 -13.43 -36.79 6.45
C PRO A 125 -14.05 -37.07 5.07
N PRO A 126 -14.21 -38.36 4.68
CA PRO A 126 -14.80 -38.71 3.40
C PRO A 126 -16.15 -38.00 3.24
N ARG A 127 -16.33 -37.29 2.12
CA ARG A 127 -17.59 -36.60 1.83
C ARG A 127 -18.68 -37.66 1.74
N ILE A 128 -19.49 -37.78 2.79
CA ILE A 128 -20.67 -38.63 2.79
C ILE A 128 -21.59 -38.03 1.71
N ARG A 129 -21.66 -38.67 0.53
CA ARG A 129 -22.72 -38.37 -0.43
C ARG A 129 -24.03 -38.66 0.30
N ARG A 130 -24.87 -37.64 0.43
CA ARG A 130 -26.28 -37.84 0.74
C ARG A 130 -26.96 -37.99 -0.61
N ASP A 131 -27.12 -39.25 -0.99
CA ASP A 131 -27.97 -39.72 -2.08
C ASP A 131 -29.44 -39.38 -1.79
#